data_AF-A0A4D6HQ46-F1
#
_entry.id   AF-A0A4D6HQ46-F1
#
_cell.length_a   1.000
_cell.length_b   1.000
_cell.length_c   1.000
_cell.angle_alpha   90.00
_cell.angle_beta   90.00
_cell.angle_gamma   90.00
#
_symmetry.space_group_name_H-M   'P 1'
#
loop_
_entity.id
_entity.type
_entity.pdbx_description
1 polymer ?
#
loop_
_entity_poly.entity_id
_entity_poly.type
_entity_poly.pdbx_seq_one_letter_code
_entity_poly.pdbx_strand_id
1 'polypeptide(L)' 'MTEYTTVSIPKDLADRVEDTIEGTSFQSTSDLTRFLLRSIVIQHQKQGKLTEAEFEEITEQLRGLGYLE' A
#
# COMPACT_ATOMS: atom_id res chain seq x y z
N MET A 1 6.17 21.79 -9.68
CA MET A 1 4.84 21.24 -9.34
C MET A 1 4.97 19.73 -9.31
N THR A 2 4.39 19.05 -8.32
CA THR A 2 4.40 17.58 -8.31
C THR A 2 3.39 17.08 -9.33
N GLU A 3 3.81 16.23 -10.25
CA GLU A 3 2.90 15.57 -11.18
C GLU A 3 2.26 14.36 -10.49
N TYR A 4 0.95 14.20 -10.68
CA TYR A 4 0.18 13.11 -10.09
C TYR A 4 -0.32 12.18 -11.18
N THR A 5 -0.44 10.90 -10.83
CA THR A 5 -1.05 9.87 -11.68
C THR A 5 -2.17 9.18 -10.90
N THR A 6 -3.03 8.44 -11.60
CA THR A 6 -4.15 7.71 -11.02
C THR A 6 -3.81 6.22 -10.91
N VAL A 7 -4.18 5.59 -9.81
CA VAL A 7 -4.08 4.14 -9.60
C VAL A 7 -5.50 3.59 -9.50
N SER A 8 -5.78 2.52 -10.24
CA SER A 8 -7.05 1.80 -10.13
C SER A 8 -6.91 0.70 -9.09
N ILE A 9 -7.87 0.63 -8.17
CA ILE A 9 -7.98 -0.44 -7.17
C ILE A 9 -9.43 -0.96 -7.15
N PRO A 10 -9.67 -2.21 -6.72
CA PRO A 10 -11.01 -2.72 -6.52
C PRO A 10 -11.81 -1.82 -5.56
N LYS A 11 -13.09 -1.63 -5.85
CA LYS A 11 -13.93 -0.70 -5.07
C LYS A 11 -14.10 -1.16 -3.63
N ASP A 12 -14.28 -2.46 -3.42
CA ASP A 12 -14.33 -3.08 -2.11
C ASP A 12 -13.04 -2.87 -1.30
N LEU A 13 -11.86 -2.81 -1.96
CA LEU A 13 -10.63 -2.40 -1.30
C LEU A 13 -10.74 -0.97 -0.80
N ALA A 14 -11.12 -0.06 -1.70
CA ALA A 14 -11.17 1.36 -1.41
C ALA A 14 -12.09 1.63 -0.22
N ASP A 15 -13.27 1.02 -0.23
CA ASP A 15 -14.25 1.12 0.85
C ASP A 15 -13.66 0.58 2.18
N ARG A 16 -13.02 -0.58 2.17
CA ARG A 16 -12.37 -1.15 3.37
C ARG A 16 -11.24 -0.28 3.92
N VAL A 17 -10.40 0.33 3.05
CA VAL A 17 -9.36 1.21 3.57
C VAL A 17 -9.91 2.54 4.04
N GLU A 18 -10.99 3.07 3.45
CA GLU A 18 -11.70 4.24 3.98
C GLU A 18 -12.17 3.99 5.42
N ASP A 19 -12.82 2.86 5.68
CA ASP A 19 -13.23 2.47 7.03
C ASP A 19 -12.02 2.32 7.97
N THR A 20 -10.91 1.76 7.47
CA THR A 20 -9.70 1.51 8.27
C THR A 20 -8.95 2.79 8.63
N ILE A 21 -8.97 3.81 7.78
CA ILE A 21 -8.27 5.07 8.04
C ILE A 21 -9.06 6.01 8.95
N GLU A 22 -10.33 5.71 9.25
CA GLU A 22 -11.10 6.47 10.23
C GLU A 22 -10.38 6.45 11.60
N GLY A 23 -10.12 7.64 12.15
CA GLY A 23 -9.39 7.79 13.41
C GLY A 23 -7.87 7.71 13.30
N THR A 24 -7.33 7.56 12.09
CA THR A 24 -5.88 7.68 11.82
C THR A 24 -5.52 9.10 11.36
N SER A 25 -4.22 9.36 11.15
CA SER A 25 -3.75 10.63 10.57
C SER A 25 -3.90 10.71 9.05
N PHE A 26 -4.32 9.62 8.38
CA PHE A 26 -4.45 9.60 6.93
C PHE A 26 -5.73 10.33 6.50
N GLN A 27 -5.59 11.19 5.48
CA GLN A 27 -6.71 12.03 5.02
C GLN A 27 -7.48 11.41 3.86
N SER A 28 -6.94 10.37 3.23
CA SER A 28 -7.59 9.67 2.11
C SER A 28 -6.89 8.34 1.81
N THR A 29 -7.58 7.49 1.06
CA THR A 29 -7.03 6.28 0.43
C THR A 29 -5.77 6.57 -0.40
N SER A 30 -5.73 7.72 -1.10
CA SER A 30 -4.57 8.13 -1.89
C SER A 30 -3.36 8.46 -1.01
N ASP A 31 -3.57 9.06 0.15
CA ASP A 31 -2.52 9.41 1.11
C ASP A 31 -1.89 8.15 1.73
N LEU A 32 -2.74 7.21 2.17
CA LEU A 32 -2.29 5.89 2.63
C LEU A 32 -1.54 5.14 1.52
N THR A 33 -2.11 5.07 0.32
CA THR A 33 -1.50 4.38 -0.83
C THR A 33 -0.14 4.98 -1.17
N ARG A 34 -0.02 6.31 -1.16
CA ARG A 34 1.25 7.01 -1.37
C ARG A 34 2.27 6.66 -0.28
N PHE A 35 1.85 6.63 0.98
CA PHE A 35 2.71 6.26 2.11
C PHE A 35 3.24 4.82 1.96
N LEU A 36 2.36 3.87 1.66
CA LEU A 36 2.71 2.46 1.47
C LEU A 36 3.66 2.27 0.29
N LEU A 37 3.33 2.83 -0.88
CA LEU A 37 4.20 2.78 -2.06
C LEU A 37 5.56 3.40 -1.77
N ARG A 38 5.60 4.54 -1.07
CA ARG A 38 6.85 5.20 -0.69
C ARG A 38 7.67 4.32 0.26
N SER A 39 7.02 3.69 1.23
CA SER A 39 7.68 2.78 2.19
C SER A 39 8.33 1.61 1.46
N ILE A 40 7.58 0.93 0.58
CA ILE A 40 8.05 -0.21 -0.20
C ILE A 40 9.20 0.21 -1.13
N VAL A 41 9.04 1.30 -1.89
CA VAL A 41 10.07 1.77 -2.83
C VAL A 41 11.33 2.23 -2.11
N ILE A 42 11.23 2.95 -0.99
CA ILE A 42 12.40 3.39 -0.22
C ILE A 42 13.14 2.19 0.40
N GLN A 43 12.42 1.21 0.93
CA GLN A 43 13.02 -0.02 1.44
C GLN A 43 13.75 -0.78 0.32
N HIS A 44 13.09 -0.93 -0.85
CA HIS A 44 13.68 -1.56 -2.02
C HIS A 44 14.92 -0.81 -2.56
N GLN A 45 14.91 0.52 -2.57
CA GLN A 45 16.04 1.34 -3.04
C GLN A 45 17.22 1.34 -2.06
N LYS A 46 16.98 1.24 -0.75
CA LYS A 46 18.04 1.17 0.26
C LYS A 46 18.77 -0.18 0.28
N GLN A 47 18.11 -1.27 -0.09
CA GLN A 47 18.70 -2.61 -0.10
C GLN A 47 18.95 -3.19 -1.50
N GLY A 48 18.59 -2.47 -2.57
CA GLY A 48 18.83 -2.88 -3.97
C GLY A 48 17.91 -4.02 -4.44
N LYS A 49 17.31 -4.80 -3.54
CA LYS A 49 16.23 -5.76 -3.76
C LYS A 49 15.46 -5.91 -2.44
N LEU A 50 14.13 -6.14 -2.52
CA LEU A 50 13.36 -6.63 -1.36
C LEU A 50 13.95 -7.98 -0.96
N THR A 51 14.17 -8.20 0.33
CA THR A 51 14.52 -9.54 0.81
C THR A 51 13.30 -10.45 0.65
N GLU A 52 13.54 -11.76 0.52
CA GLU A 52 12.46 -12.74 0.34
C GLU A 52 11.51 -12.76 1.54
N ALA A 53 12.03 -12.51 2.75
CA ALA A 53 11.24 -12.38 3.97
C ALA A 53 10.31 -11.16 3.96
N GLU A 54 10.80 -9.99 3.51
CA GLU A 54 9.98 -8.78 3.39
C GLU A 54 8.90 -8.94 2.31
N PHE A 55 9.22 -9.65 1.22
CA PHE A 55 8.26 -9.95 0.17
C PHE A 55 7.17 -10.93 0.66
N GLU A 56 7.54 -11.96 1.42
CA GLU A 56 6.58 -12.87 2.05
C GLU A 56 5.65 -12.14 3.02
N GLU A 57 6.17 -11.24 3.86
CA GLU A 57 5.35 -10.49 4.81
C GLU A 57 4.30 -9.63 4.09
N ILE A 58 4.70 -8.96 3.01
CA ILE A 58 3.79 -8.19 2.16
C ILE A 58 2.77 -9.13 1.48
N THR A 59 3.22 -10.29 1.01
CA THR A 59 2.36 -11.29 0.34
C THR A 59 1.30 -11.86 1.28
N GLU A 60 1.63 -12.16 2.53
CA GLU A 60 0.69 -12.63 3.54
C GLU A 60 -0.33 -11.55 3.91
N GLN A 61 0.11 -10.29 4.04
CA GLN A 61 -0.80 -9.16 4.23
C GLN A 61 -1.77 -9.01 3.05
N LEU A 62 -1.26 -9.13 1.82
CA LEU A 62 -2.08 -9.07 0.61
C LEU A 62 -3.06 -10.26 0.51
N ARG A 63 -2.66 -11.46 0.90
CA ARG A 63 -3.55 -12.63 0.95
C ARG A 63 -4.64 -12.45 2.02
N GLY A 64 -4.29 -11.95 3.21
CA GLY A 64 -5.25 -11.65 4.27
C GLY A 64 -6.28 -10.59 3.87
N LEU A 65 -5.90 -9.67 2.98
CA LEU A 65 -6.79 -8.67 2.41
C LEU A 65 -7.58 -9.17 1.19
N GLY A 66 -7.22 -10.33 0.63
CA GLY A 66 -7.89 -10.96 -0.52
C GLY A 66 -7.36 -10.55 -1.90
N TYR A 67 -6.16 -9.99 -1.99
CA TYR A 67 -5.53 -9.56 -3.26
C TYR A 67 -4.75 -10.65 -3.98
N LEU A 68 -4.40 -11.73 -3.28
CA LEU A 68 -3.62 -12.85 -3.81
C LEU A 68 -4.32 -14.16 -3.39
N GLU A 69 -4.35 -15.13 -4.31
CA GLU A 69 -4.81 -16.51 -4.04
C GLU A 69 -3.66 -17.36 -3.47
#